data_AF-A0A947X0M2-F1
#
_entry.id   AF-A0A947X0M2-F1
#
_cell.length_a   1.000
_cell.length_b   1.000
_cell.length_c   1.000
_cell.angle_alpha   90.00
_cell.angle_beta   90.00
_cell.angle_gamma   90.00
#
_symmetry.space_group_name_H-M   'P 1'
#
loop_
_entity.id
_entity.type
_entity.pdbx_description
1 polymer ?
#
loop_
_entity_poly.entity_id
_entity_poly.type
_entity_poly.pdbx_seq_one_letter_code
_entity_poly.pdbx_strand_id
1 'polypeptide(L)'
;MEACPTCGSMGDVETGFSKNGFPQYDAPLPAALGELEEVASNVSGGRGDTLYRCPACDGYFHHELDYEFIVPGTEDSETLRRISNDEAAVLRTKIGGGS
;
A
#
# COMPACT_ATOMS: atom_id res chain seq x y z
N MET A 1 -23.07 6.84 10.92
CA MET A 1 -21.95 6.29 10.12
C MET A 1 -20.72 6.99 10.65
N GLU A 2 -20.03 6.35 11.58
CA GLU A 2 -18.83 6.89 12.19
C GLU A 2 -17.67 6.55 11.24
N ALA A 3 -16.87 7.55 10.88
CA ALA A 3 -15.65 7.30 10.13
C ALA A 3 -14.76 6.37 10.97
N CYS A 4 -14.21 5.33 10.35
CA CYS A 4 -13.33 4.40 11.04
C CYS A 4 -12.15 5.17 11.66
N PRO A 5 -11.81 4.98 12.95
CA PRO A 5 -10.73 5.73 13.59
C PRO A 5 -9.36 5.41 12.98
N THR A 6 -9.18 4.20 12.46
CA THR A 6 -7.92 3.76 11.84
C THR A 6 -7.83 4.21 10.38
N CYS A 7 -8.83 3.88 9.56
CA CYS A 7 -8.75 4.10 8.12
C CYS A 7 -9.68 5.19 7.58
N GLY A 8 -10.43 5.88 8.43
CA GLY A 8 -11.40 6.91 8.02
C GLY A 8 -10.75 8.21 7.59
N SER A 9 -9.49 8.44 7.96
CA SER A 9 -8.68 9.57 7.50
C SER A 9 -7.98 9.32 6.16
N MET A 10 -7.96 8.07 5.67
CA MET A 10 -7.36 7.71 4.39
C MET A 10 -8.39 7.82 3.26
N GLY A 11 -7.99 8.38 2.13
CA GLY A 11 -8.80 8.41 0.92
C GLY A 11 -9.02 7.03 0.31
N ASP A 12 -9.69 7.01 -0.84
CA ASP A 12 -9.84 5.80 -1.65
C ASP A 12 -8.53 5.40 -2.34
N VAL A 13 -7.68 6.38 -2.65
CA VAL A 13 -6.35 6.19 -3.23
C VAL A 13 -5.40 7.21 -2.60
N GLU A 14 -4.30 6.71 -2.06
CA GLU A 14 -3.19 7.49 -1.54
C GLU A 14 -1.93 7.11 -2.32
N THR A 15 -1.09 8.10 -2.64
CA THR A 15 0.16 7.88 -3.37
C THR A 15 1.31 8.45 -2.57
N GLY A 16 2.30 7.62 -2.30
CA GLY A 16 3.58 8.03 -1.77
C GLY A 16 4.66 7.97 -2.84
N PHE A 17 5.66 8.82 -2.71
CA PHE A 17 6.88 8.72 -3.51
C PHE A 17 8.06 9.16 -2.67
N SER A 18 9.19 8.47 -2.83
CA SER A 18 10.45 8.91 -2.24
C SER A 18 11.51 9.02 -3.31
N LYS A 19 12.24 10.13 -3.28
CA LYS A 19 13.25 10.46 -4.28
C LYS A 19 14.61 10.34 -3.63
N ASN A 20 15.27 9.23 -3.87
CA ASN A 20 16.52 8.92 -3.20
C ASN A 20 17.59 9.96 -3.57
N GLY A 21 18.11 10.68 -2.57
CA GLY A 21 19.01 11.82 -2.73
C GLY A 21 18.36 13.21 -2.63
N PHE A 22 17.02 13.29 -2.61
CA PHE A 22 16.27 14.54 -2.44
C PHE A 22 15.07 14.38 -1.48
N PRO A 23 15.33 14.14 -0.17
CA PRO A 23 14.27 13.85 0.81
C PRO A 23 13.25 14.99 0.99
N GLN A 24 13.58 16.21 0.55
CA GLN A 24 12.63 17.33 0.52
C GLN A 24 11.47 17.13 -0.46
N TYR A 25 11.56 16.15 -1.37
CA TYR A 25 10.48 15.78 -2.26
C TYR A 25 9.75 14.52 -1.81
N ASP A 26 10.16 13.88 -0.71
CA ASP A 26 9.48 12.67 -0.25
C ASP A 26 8.04 13.01 0.19
N ALA A 27 7.08 12.28 -0.36
CA ALA A 27 5.70 12.26 0.08
C ALA A 27 5.43 10.85 0.63
N PRO A 28 5.55 10.61 1.95
CA PRO A 28 5.24 9.31 2.51
C PRO A 28 3.73 9.05 2.49
N LEU A 29 3.34 7.77 2.44
CA LEU A 29 1.96 7.37 2.66
C LEU A 29 1.46 7.77 4.07
N PRO A 30 0.14 7.86 4.28
CA PRO A 30 -0.42 8.23 5.58
C PRO A 30 0.06 7.31 6.70
N ALA A 31 0.35 7.87 7.87
CA ALA A 31 0.76 7.10 9.04
C ALA A 31 -0.25 6.01 9.44
N ALA A 32 -1.53 6.20 9.08
CA ALA A 32 -2.60 5.23 9.27
C ALA A 32 -2.38 3.89 8.54
N LEU A 33 -1.50 3.84 7.53
CA LEU A 33 -1.05 2.59 6.92
C LEU A 33 -0.36 1.66 7.93
N GLY A 34 0.44 2.23 8.85
CA GLY A 34 1.14 1.47 9.88
C GLY A 34 0.23 0.85 10.95
N GLU A 35 -1.05 1.22 10.97
CA GLU A 35 -2.07 0.66 11.87
C GLU A 35 -2.89 -0.47 11.19
N LEU A 36 -2.67 -0.73 9.90
CA LEU A 36 -3.32 -1.82 9.18
C LEU A 36 -2.58 -3.14 9.39
N GLU A 37 -3.32 -4.24 9.40
CA GLU A 37 -2.75 -5.59 9.51
C GLU A 37 -2.39 -6.13 8.12
N GLU A 38 -1.14 -6.57 7.94
CA GLU A 38 -0.74 -7.27 6.73
C GLU A 38 -1.40 -8.66 6.67
N VAL A 39 -2.15 -8.91 5.60
CA VAL A 39 -2.85 -10.19 5.36
C VAL A 39 -2.05 -11.08 4.42
N ALA A 40 -1.41 -10.48 3.41
CA ALA A 40 -0.56 -11.18 2.45
C ALA A 40 0.39 -10.18 1.79
N SER A 41 1.65 -10.56 1.58
CA SER A 41 2.64 -9.74 0.89
C SER A 41 3.41 -10.57 -0.13
N ASN A 42 3.75 -9.97 -1.26
CA ASN A 42 4.67 -10.52 -2.26
C ASN A 42 5.54 -9.39 -2.78
N VAL A 43 6.71 -9.21 -2.15
CA VAL A 43 7.69 -8.18 -2.52
C VAL A 43 8.92 -8.86 -3.10
N SER A 44 9.32 -8.45 -4.31
CA SER A 44 10.48 -8.98 -5.01
C SER A 44 11.17 -7.90 -5.83
N GLY A 45 12.49 -7.72 -5.61
CA GLY A 45 13.33 -6.88 -6.46
C GLY A 45 12.94 -5.39 -6.50
N GLY A 46 12.35 -4.85 -5.42
CA GLY A 46 11.90 -3.45 -5.34
C GLY A 46 10.49 -3.21 -5.86
N ARG A 47 9.78 -4.25 -6.32
CA ARG A 47 8.35 -4.18 -6.63
C ARG A 47 7.58 -5.12 -5.75
N GLY A 48 6.35 -4.79 -5.41
CA GLY A 48 5.57 -5.70 -4.59
C GLY A 48 4.13 -5.31 -4.39
N ASP A 49 3.34 -6.33 -4.12
CA ASP A 49 1.94 -6.21 -3.77
C ASP A 49 1.77 -6.64 -2.32
N THR A 50 1.14 -5.78 -1.51
CA THR A 50 0.77 -6.11 -0.14
C THR A 50 -0.72 -5.86 0.07
N LEU A 51 -1.42 -6.86 0.59
CA LEU A 51 -2.80 -6.78 1.01
C LEU A 51 -2.85 -6.50 2.51
N TYR A 52 -3.49 -5.39 2.87
CA TYR A 52 -3.73 -4.98 4.23
C TYR A 52 -5.22 -5.08 4.59
N ARG A 53 -5.51 -5.29 5.87
CA ARG A 53 -6.86 -5.24 6.45
C ARG A 53 -6.88 -4.29 7.63
N CYS A 54 -7.92 -3.49 7.71
CA CYS A 54 -8.17 -2.61 8.84
C CYS A 54 -8.77 -3.42 10.00
N PRO A 55 -8.11 -3.48 11.17
CA PRO A 55 -8.62 -4.23 12.32
C PRO A 55 -9.90 -3.62 12.92
N ALA A 56 -10.15 -2.33 12.68
CA ALA A 56 -11.28 -1.60 13.27
C ALA A 56 -12.59 -1.70 12.47
N CYS A 57 -12.52 -1.88 11.14
CA CYS A 57 -13.72 -1.87 10.29
C CYS A 57 -13.73 -2.92 9.18
N ASP A 58 -12.77 -3.85 9.18
CA ASP A 58 -12.70 -4.93 8.17
C ASP A 58 -12.53 -4.44 6.72
N GLY A 59 -12.09 -3.20 6.52
CA GLY A 59 -11.78 -2.66 5.20
C GLY A 59 -10.46 -3.21 4.67
N TYR A 60 -10.41 -3.52 3.38
CA TYR A 60 -9.19 -4.02 2.72
C TYR A 60 -8.51 -2.92 1.92
N PHE A 61 -7.18 -3.00 1.89
CA PHE A 61 -6.34 -2.08 1.14
C PHE A 61 -5.28 -2.85 0.36
N HIS A 62 -5.09 -2.47 -0.89
CA HIS A 62 -4.00 -2.95 -1.73
C HIS A 62 -2.90 -1.90 -1.75
N HIS A 63 -1.70 -2.31 -1.38
CA HIS A 63 -0.50 -1.51 -1.44
C HIS A 63 0.38 -2.03 -2.57
N GLU A 64 0.67 -1.16 -3.53
CA GLU A 64 1.54 -1.40 -4.69
C GLU A 64 2.83 -0.61 -4.48
N LEU A 65 3.97 -1.31 -4.38
CA LEU A 65 5.29 -0.72 -4.39
C LEU A 65 5.88 -0.89 -5.80
N ASP A 66 6.26 0.21 -6.43
CA ASP A 66 7.00 0.21 -7.69
C ASP A 66 8.30 1.00 -7.56
N TYR A 67 9.42 0.29 -7.73
CA TYR A 67 10.73 0.91 -7.83
C TYR A 67 11.06 1.24 -9.27
N GLU A 68 11.33 2.52 -9.54
CA GLU A 68 11.84 2.98 -10.82
C GLU A 68 13.27 3.55 -10.70
N PHE A 69 14.14 3.08 -11.59
CA PHE A 69 15.52 3.58 -11.68
C PHE A 69 15.58 4.70 -12.72
N ILE A 70 15.68 5.96 -12.29
CA ILE A 70 15.74 7.14 -13.16
C ILE A 70 17.06 7.87 -12.94
N VAL A 71 18.01 7.75 -13.88
CA VAL A 71 19.31 8.47 -13.80
C VAL A 71 19.06 9.99 -13.68
N PRO A 72 19.62 10.69 -12.67
CA PRO A 72 20.75 10.33 -11.79
C PRO A 72 20.41 9.68 -10.43
N GLY A 73 19.18 9.24 -10.18
CA GLY A 73 18.74 8.66 -8.91
C GLY A 73 17.81 7.46 -9.04
N THR A 74 17.03 7.24 -7.99
CA THR A 74 16.01 6.18 -7.91
C THR A 74 14.76 6.81 -7.33
N GLU A 75 13.61 6.47 -7.88
CA GLU A 75 12.31 6.95 -7.42
C GLU A 75 11.50 5.71 -7.01
N ASP A 76 11.24 5.60 -5.73
CA ASP A 76 10.35 4.59 -5.18
C ASP A 76 8.95 5.21 -5.16
N SER A 77 8.00 4.60 -5.86
CA SER A 77 6.59 5.03 -5.87
C SER A 77 5.73 3.98 -5.18
N GLU A 78 4.86 4.44 -4.31
CA GLU A 78 3.98 3.59 -3.51
C GLU A 78 2.54 4.04 -3.70
N THR A 79 1.61 3.12 -3.91
CA THR A 79 0.18 3.43 -4.06
C THR A 79 -0.62 2.56 -3.12
N LEU A 80 -1.40 3.18 -2.24
CA LEU A 80 -2.33 2.50 -1.35
C LEU A 80 -3.77 2.76 -1.81
N ARG A 81 -4.51 1.71 -2.08
CA ARG A 81 -5.87 1.79 -2.61
C ARG A 81 -6.82 1.03 -1.72
N ARG A 82 -7.95 1.64 -1.38
CA ARG A 82 -9.07 0.92 -0.76
C ARG A 82 -9.70 0.02 -1.81
N ILE A 83 -9.87 -1.26 -1.47
CA ILE A 83 -10.43 -2.26 -2.38
C ILE A 83 -11.67 -2.91 -1.77
N SER A 84 -12.49 -3.50 -2.63
CA SER A 84 -13.64 -4.27 -2.18
C SER A 84 -13.22 -5.63 -1.61
N ASN A 85 -14.08 -6.24 -0.80
CA ASN A 85 -13.86 -7.60 -0.28
C ASN A 85 -13.64 -8.65 -1.38
N ASP A 86 -14.34 -8.52 -2.51
CA ASP A 86 -14.19 -9.43 -3.67
C ASP A 86 -12.80 -9.29 -4.30
N GLU A 87 -12.35 -8.05 -4.53
CA GLU A 87 -11.00 -7.76 -5.03
C GLU A 87 -9.92 -8.26 -4.06
N ALA A 88 -10.13 -8.08 -2.75
CA ALA A 88 -9.21 -8.56 -1.72
C ALA A 88 -9.07 -10.09 -1.76
N ALA A 89 -10.15 -10.83 -1.98
CA ALA A 89 -10.10 -12.28 -2.13
C ALA A 89 -9.29 -12.69 -3.38
N VAL A 90 -9.49 -12.00 -4.50
CA VAL A 90 -8.72 -12.23 -5.73
C VAL A 90 -7.24 -11.90 -5.52
N LEU A 91 -6.91 -10.75 -4.90
CA LEU A 91 -5.53 -10.37 -4.59
C LEU A 91 -4.86 -11.36 -3.64
N ARG A 92 -5.56 -11.79 -2.58
CA ARG A 92 -5.04 -12.78 -1.64
C ARG A 92 -4.68 -14.10 -2.32
N THR A 93 -5.47 -14.54 -3.29
CA THR A 93 -5.15 -15.76 -4.07
C THR A 93 -3.99 -15.56 -5.04
N LYS A 94 -3.84 -14.35 -5.63
CA LYS A 94 -2.68 -14.01 -6.47
C LYS A 94 -1.38 -13.93 -5.67
N ILE A 95 -1.40 -13.24 -4.52
CA ILE A 95 -0.25 -13.04 -3.64
C ILE A 95 0.13 -14.34 -2.93
N GLY A 96 -0.84 -15.07 -2.38
CA GLY A 96 -0.62 -16.33 -1.67
C GLY A 96 -0.52 -17.58 -2.56
N GLY A 97 -0.69 -17.44 -3.88
CA GLY A 97 -0.74 -18.53 -4.84
C GLY A 97 0.61 -18.99 -5.39
N GLY A 98 1.72 -18.67 -4.72
CA GLY A 98 3.03 -19.23 -4.99
C GLY A 98 3.29 -20.45 -4.10
N SER A 99 2.81 -21.62 -4.52
CA SER A 99 3.21 -22.93 -3.95
C SER A 99 3.81 -23.79 -5.05
#